data_AF-U6GAZ7-F1
#
_entry.id   AF-U6GAZ7-F1
#
_cell.length_a   1.000
_cell.length_b   1.000
_cell.length_c   1.000
_cell.angle_alpha   90.00
_cell.angle_beta   90.00
_cell.angle_gamma   90.00
#
_symmetry.space_group_name_H-M   'P 1'
#
loop_
_entity.id
_entity.type
_entity.pdbx_description
1 polymer ?
#
loop_
_entity_poly.entity_id
_entity_poly.type
_entity_poly.pdbx_seq_one_letter_code
_entity_poly.pdbx_strand_id
1 'polypeptide(L)'
;MELSGDCGSGGPPRLRVYLTGFGPFNNVSDNPSATLVQQLAAALGSEQTTSSPRQQGRSKAVPLCFCPFNDPRDSPVPGAVDSLVETAPTQASAVVELCGWEVLEVSAEAATEAVPRIHSVLCRNAQTREPHEADAAKKFVATRETPDEPTEGPTDSAAGMVEEPLTLALHFGVSTHSDRWQLEACAKNDARFPCPDNRGCRPQAEVISDYMPLEACLRSSLCLEPVGADLSHNGFPCNVSDDAGCFVCNFLYFKSLYEGQRSGVASLFVHIPPFSAISLQQQLAAALRLLALLARKGFRQSIGGRSQEETLEKQKL
;
A
#
# COMPACT_ATOMS: atom_id res chain seq x y z
N MET A 1 -8.33 12.90 44.58
CA MET A 1 -9.26 12.73 43.45
C MET A 1 -8.42 12.69 42.21
N GLU A 2 -7.98 11.49 41.81
CA GLU A 2 -7.30 11.28 40.54
C GLU A 2 -8.39 11.21 39.46
N LEU A 3 -8.33 12.13 38.50
CA LEU A 3 -9.16 12.09 37.31
C LEU A 3 -8.57 11.01 36.39
N SER A 4 -9.22 9.85 36.39
CA SER A 4 -9.00 8.77 35.44
C SER A 4 -9.22 9.28 34.01
N GLY A 5 -8.12 9.37 33.26
CA GLY A 5 -8.10 9.77 31.87
C GLY A 5 -8.73 8.72 30.97
N ASP A 6 -9.81 9.17 30.32
CA ASP A 6 -10.28 8.92 28.96
C ASP A 6 -10.31 7.48 28.40
N CYS A 7 -11.53 7.08 28.05
CA CYS A 7 -11.85 5.83 27.37
C CYS A 7 -11.40 5.88 25.91
N GLY A 8 -10.84 4.78 25.43
CA GLY A 8 -10.29 4.66 24.08
C GLY A 8 -11.33 4.88 22.97
N SER A 9 -11.27 6.04 22.34
CA SER A 9 -11.76 6.22 20.97
C SER A 9 -10.56 6.41 20.05
N GLY A 10 -10.24 5.38 19.28
CA GLY A 10 -9.25 5.48 18.21
C GLY A 10 -9.74 6.51 17.20
N GLY A 11 -8.90 7.50 16.88
CA GLY A 11 -9.20 8.48 15.83
C GLY A 11 -9.43 7.80 14.46
N PRO A 12 -9.93 8.54 13.45
CA PRO A 12 -10.16 7.97 12.12
C PRO A 12 -8.86 7.35 11.57
N PRO A 13 -8.96 6.28 10.75
CA PRO A 13 -7.80 5.67 10.14
C PRO A 13 -7.04 6.72 9.33
N ARG A 14 -5.71 6.63 9.32
CA ARG A 14 -4.83 7.54 8.57
C ARG A 14 -4.46 6.97 7.20
N LEU A 15 -4.60 5.65 7.04
CA LEU A 15 -4.39 4.91 5.81
C LEU A 15 -5.58 4.01 5.54
N ARG A 16 -6.12 4.08 4.33
CA ARG A 16 -7.12 3.16 3.79
C ARG A 16 -6.46 2.40 2.65
N VAL A 17 -6.36 1.08 2.75
CA VAL A 17 -5.56 0.27 1.83
C VAL A 17 -6.39 -0.84 1.19
N TYR A 18 -6.12 -1.10 -0.09
CA TYR A 18 -6.54 -2.31 -0.79
C TYR A 18 -5.31 -3.10 -1.19
N LEU A 19 -5.28 -4.40 -0.87
CA LEU A 19 -4.11 -5.26 -1.09
C LEU A 19 -4.33 -6.18 -2.29
N THR A 20 -3.34 -6.31 -3.17
CA THR A 20 -3.36 -7.36 -4.19
C THR A 20 -2.08 -8.17 -4.21
N GLY A 21 -2.21 -9.48 -4.40
CA GLY A 21 -1.11 -10.37 -4.74
C GLY A 21 -1.40 -11.09 -6.04
N PHE A 22 -0.46 -11.90 -6.52
CA PHE A 22 -0.65 -12.73 -7.70
C PHE A 22 -0.73 -14.20 -7.32
N GLY A 23 -1.61 -14.93 -8.00
CA GLY A 23 -1.76 -16.37 -7.89
C GLY A 23 -0.63 -17.13 -8.59
N PRO A 24 -0.84 -18.44 -8.81
CA PRO A 24 0.14 -19.29 -9.48
C PRO A 24 0.48 -18.80 -10.90
N PHE A 25 1.74 -18.98 -11.29
CA PHE A 25 2.22 -18.67 -12.63
C PHE A 25 3.35 -19.59 -13.05
N ASN A 26 3.27 -20.14 -14.27
CA ASN A 26 4.19 -21.15 -14.78
C ASN A 26 4.42 -22.27 -13.73
N ASN A 27 5.67 -22.49 -13.33
CA ASN A 27 6.06 -23.55 -12.40
C ASN A 27 5.99 -23.12 -10.92
N VAL A 28 5.53 -21.89 -10.64
CA VAL A 28 5.37 -21.38 -9.27
C VAL A 28 3.92 -21.63 -8.86
N SER A 29 3.68 -22.79 -8.23
CA SER A 29 2.37 -23.15 -7.68
C SER A 29 1.99 -22.26 -6.49
N ASP A 30 2.96 -21.96 -5.63
CA ASP A 30 2.77 -21.14 -4.44
C ASP A 30 3.49 -19.81 -4.61
N ASN A 31 2.75 -18.82 -5.11
CA ASN A 31 3.29 -17.48 -5.28
C ASN A 31 3.41 -16.77 -3.91
N PRO A 32 4.61 -16.31 -3.51
CA PRO A 32 4.81 -15.63 -2.25
C PRO A 32 3.90 -14.41 -2.04
N SER A 33 3.58 -13.69 -3.11
CA SER A 33 2.72 -12.49 -3.03
C SER A 33 1.28 -12.81 -2.64
N ALA A 34 0.71 -13.91 -3.14
CA ALA A 34 -0.61 -14.39 -2.69
C ALA A 34 -0.61 -14.74 -1.20
N THR A 35 0.39 -15.51 -0.77
CA THR A 35 0.50 -15.93 0.63
C THR A 35 0.69 -14.73 1.57
N LEU A 36 1.57 -13.79 1.20
CA LEU A 36 1.80 -12.58 1.98
C LEU A 36 0.52 -11.75 2.14
N VAL A 37 -0.24 -11.53 1.06
CA VAL A 37 -1.47 -10.75 1.09
C VAL A 37 -2.54 -11.39 1.95
N GLN A 38 -2.69 -12.72 1.87
CA GLN A 38 -3.63 -13.47 2.72
C GLN A 38 -3.29 -13.32 4.21
N GLN A 39 -2.01 -13.48 4.57
CA GLN A 39 -1.56 -13.36 5.97
C GLN A 39 -1.65 -11.92 6.47
N LEU A 40 -1.29 -10.94 5.63
CA LEU A 40 -1.39 -9.53 5.97
C LEU A 40 -2.86 -9.11 6.18
N ALA A 41 -3.76 -9.56 5.32
CA ALA A 41 -5.19 -9.31 5.48
C ALA A 41 -5.75 -9.95 6.76
N ALA A 42 -5.34 -11.18 7.08
CA ALA A 42 -5.74 -11.84 8.32
C ALA A 42 -5.25 -11.06 9.55
N ALA A 43 -3.99 -10.61 9.56
CA ALA A 43 -3.42 -9.81 10.65
C ALA A 43 -4.14 -8.46 10.84
N LEU A 44 -4.52 -7.79 9.74
CA LEU A 44 -5.27 -6.52 9.80
C LEU A 44 -6.74 -6.73 10.23
N GLY A 45 -7.32 -7.91 9.99
CA GLY A 45 -8.71 -8.22 10.34
C GLY A 45 -8.92 -8.77 11.76
N SER A 46 -7.97 -9.54 12.29
CA SER A 46 -8.05 -10.11 13.65
C SER A 46 -8.01 -9.05 14.76
N GLU A 47 -7.42 -7.90 14.48
CA GLU A 47 -7.27 -6.79 15.44
C GLU A 47 -8.54 -5.93 15.55
N GLN A 48 -9.41 -5.91 14.51
CA GLN A 48 -10.65 -5.11 14.50
C GLN A 48 -11.80 -5.76 15.31
N THR A 49 -11.67 -7.02 15.72
CA THR A 49 -12.71 -7.79 16.42
C THR A 49 -12.52 -7.85 17.94
N THR A 50 -11.55 -7.14 18.51
CA THR A 50 -11.26 -7.20 19.96
C THR A 50 -12.08 -6.19 20.78
N SER A 51 -13.41 -6.31 20.75
CA SER A 51 -14.25 -5.91 21.90
C SER A 51 -14.84 -7.17 22.53
N SER A 52 -14.39 -7.47 23.76
CA SER A 52 -14.68 -8.71 24.49
C SER A 52 -16.18 -8.94 24.75
N PRO A 53 -16.57 -10.21 24.92
CA PRO A 53 -17.29 -10.62 26.11
C PRO A 53 -16.52 -11.67 26.94
N ARG A 54 -16.63 -11.52 28.26
CA ARG A 54 -16.02 -12.35 29.30
C ARG A 54 -16.51 -13.81 29.26
N GLN A 55 -15.55 -14.71 29.50
CA GLN A 55 -15.59 -16.00 30.24
C GLN A 55 -16.78 -16.96 30.05
N GLN A 56 -16.49 -18.23 29.68
CA GLN A 56 -16.38 -19.36 30.62
C GLN A 56 -16.18 -20.70 29.90
N GLY A 57 -15.26 -21.54 30.42
CA GLY A 57 -15.56 -22.96 30.55
C GLY A 57 -14.68 -23.99 29.82
N ARG A 58 -13.73 -24.53 30.60
CA ARG A 58 -13.40 -25.97 30.74
C ARG A 58 -12.53 -26.70 29.70
N SER A 59 -11.33 -26.98 30.19
CA SER A 59 -10.34 -28.03 29.91
C SER A 59 -10.83 -29.33 29.26
N LYS A 60 -9.95 -29.92 28.43
CA LYS A 60 -9.44 -31.29 28.59
C LYS A 60 -8.13 -31.50 27.83
N ALA A 61 -7.10 -31.92 28.58
CA ALA A 61 -5.78 -32.30 28.12
C ALA A 61 -5.75 -33.77 27.65
N VAL A 62 -4.85 -34.10 26.71
CA VAL A 62 -4.43 -35.46 26.33
C VAL A 62 -2.94 -35.42 25.92
N PRO A 63 -2.11 -36.45 26.23
CA PRO A 63 -0.73 -36.24 26.68
C PRO A 63 0.36 -36.37 25.62
N LEU A 64 1.53 -35.85 26.01
CA LEU A 64 2.82 -35.88 25.33
C LEU A 64 3.41 -37.30 25.30
N CYS A 65 3.90 -37.73 24.14
CA CYS A 65 4.74 -38.93 24.00
C CYS A 65 6.22 -38.55 24.08
N PHE A 66 6.90 -39.17 25.03
CA PHE A 66 8.34 -39.14 25.31
C PHE A 66 9.11 -40.02 24.32
N CYS A 67 10.28 -39.58 23.86
CA CYS A 67 11.41 -40.45 23.50
C CYS A 67 12.75 -39.71 23.76
N PRO A 68 13.84 -40.43 24.09
CA PRO A 68 14.94 -39.92 24.91
C PRO A 68 16.19 -39.46 24.14
N PHE A 69 16.98 -38.66 24.86
CA PHE A 69 18.31 -38.10 24.59
C PHE A 69 19.39 -39.16 24.28
N ASN A 70 20.31 -38.86 23.34
CA ASN A 70 21.75 -38.98 23.59
C ASN A 70 22.60 -38.10 22.64
N ASP A 71 23.65 -37.52 23.21
CA ASP A 71 24.52 -36.37 22.83
C ASP A 71 25.89 -36.86 22.26
N PRO A 72 27.00 -36.08 22.11
CA PRO A 72 27.30 -34.76 21.50
C PRO A 72 28.42 -34.81 20.41
N ARG A 73 28.59 -33.75 19.60
CA ARG A 73 29.83 -32.92 19.49
C ARG A 73 29.91 -31.96 18.28
N ASP A 74 30.44 -30.77 18.59
CA ASP A 74 31.19 -29.77 17.79
C ASP A 74 30.47 -28.71 16.91
N SER A 75 30.11 -27.60 17.59
CA SER A 75 30.25 -26.14 17.30
C SER A 75 31.00 -25.67 16.01
N PRO A 76 30.77 -24.44 15.46
CA PRO A 76 30.49 -23.19 16.21
C PRO A 76 29.42 -22.22 15.63
N VAL A 77 28.97 -21.31 16.51
CA VAL A 77 28.04 -20.17 16.31
C VAL A 77 28.81 -18.93 15.81
N PRO A 78 28.25 -18.12 14.90
CA PRO A 78 27.83 -16.73 15.25
C PRO A 78 26.51 -16.37 14.52
N GLY A 79 25.47 -15.84 15.17
CA GLY A 79 25.41 -14.52 15.78
C GLY A 79 23.92 -14.15 15.91
N ALA A 80 23.56 -13.58 17.05
CA ALA A 80 22.19 -13.37 17.49
C ALA A 80 21.40 -12.40 16.58
N VAL A 81 20.23 -12.85 16.11
CA VAL A 81 19.14 -11.99 15.62
C VAL A 81 17.79 -12.39 16.24
N ASP A 82 17.79 -12.94 17.45
CA ASP A 82 16.55 -13.15 18.22
C ASP A 82 16.41 -12.05 19.26
N SER A 83 15.98 -10.85 18.84
CA SER A 83 15.43 -9.86 19.79
C SER A 83 14.66 -8.68 19.17
N LEU A 84 14.16 -8.77 17.93
CA LEU A 84 13.47 -7.63 17.28
C LEU A 84 11.97 -7.82 17.01
N VAL A 85 11.33 -8.86 17.56
CA VAL A 85 9.91 -9.17 17.28
C VAL A 85 9.04 -9.08 18.53
N GLU A 86 9.11 -7.98 19.29
CA GLU A 86 8.23 -7.84 20.47
C GLU A 86 7.51 -6.50 20.66
N THR A 87 7.58 -5.56 19.72
CA THR A 87 6.84 -4.28 19.86
C THR A 87 6.14 -3.75 18.60
N ALA A 88 6.32 -4.38 17.44
CA ALA A 88 5.80 -3.88 16.16
C ALA A 88 4.33 -4.23 15.81
N PRO A 89 3.77 -5.42 16.13
CA PRO A 89 2.49 -5.82 15.56
C PRO A 89 1.28 -5.06 16.13
N THR A 90 1.38 -4.53 17.35
CA THR A 90 0.21 -4.03 18.10
C THR A 90 -0.23 -2.60 17.73
N GLN A 91 0.55 -1.83 16.95
CA GLN A 91 0.20 -0.42 16.63
C GLN A 91 -0.29 -0.17 15.20
N ALA A 92 -0.05 -1.09 14.25
CA ALA A 92 -0.43 -0.87 12.85
C ALA A 92 -1.96 -0.87 12.65
N SER A 93 -2.70 -1.69 13.40
CA SER A 93 -4.14 -1.87 13.18
C SER A 93 -5.00 -0.68 13.60
N ALA A 94 -4.53 0.20 14.49
CA ALA A 94 -5.33 1.34 14.95
C ALA A 94 -5.39 2.49 13.90
N VAL A 95 -4.50 2.50 12.92
CA VAL A 95 -4.35 3.59 11.94
C VAL A 95 -4.55 3.17 10.49
N VAL A 96 -4.71 1.87 10.23
CA VAL A 96 -4.88 1.28 8.89
C VAL A 96 -6.25 0.61 8.76
N GLU A 97 -7.05 1.05 7.80
CA GLU A 97 -8.30 0.40 7.38
C GLU A 97 -8.05 -0.46 6.14
N LEU A 98 -8.21 -1.77 6.26
CA LEU A 98 -8.22 -2.68 5.12
C LEU A 98 -9.58 -2.61 4.41
N CYS A 99 -9.62 -2.02 3.22
CA CYS A 99 -10.84 -1.86 2.43
C CYS A 99 -11.19 -3.10 1.59
N GLY A 100 -10.23 -3.99 1.39
CA GLY A 100 -10.38 -5.22 0.64
C GLY A 100 -9.03 -5.81 0.24
N TRP A 101 -9.05 -7.06 -0.21
CA TRP A 101 -7.90 -7.70 -0.79
C TRP A 101 -8.31 -8.77 -1.80
N GLU A 102 -7.47 -9.01 -2.80
CA GLU A 102 -7.68 -10.10 -3.75
C GLU A 102 -6.34 -10.71 -4.24
N VAL A 103 -6.40 -11.97 -4.66
CA VAL A 103 -5.29 -12.63 -5.36
C VAL A 103 -5.66 -12.67 -6.84
N LEU A 104 -4.90 -11.94 -7.64
CA LEU A 104 -5.12 -11.81 -9.07
C LEU A 104 -4.53 -12.99 -9.82
N GLU A 105 -5.23 -13.44 -10.86
CA GLU A 105 -4.60 -14.26 -11.90
C GLU A 105 -3.46 -13.45 -12.54
N VAL A 106 -2.37 -14.13 -12.91
CA VAL A 106 -1.28 -13.50 -13.67
C VAL A 106 -1.72 -13.35 -15.12
N SER A 107 -2.61 -12.38 -15.38
CA SER A 107 -3.09 -12.02 -16.71
C SER A 107 -3.37 -10.52 -16.84
N ALA A 108 -3.16 -9.99 -18.05
CA ALA A 108 -3.46 -8.59 -18.37
C ALA A 108 -4.96 -8.28 -18.25
N GLU A 109 -5.81 -9.27 -18.54
CA GLU A 109 -7.27 -9.15 -18.41
C GLU A 109 -7.69 -8.99 -16.95
N ALA A 110 -7.20 -9.87 -16.05
CA ALA A 110 -7.48 -9.75 -14.62
C ALA A 110 -7.01 -8.40 -14.04
N ALA A 111 -5.82 -7.93 -14.45
CA ALA A 111 -5.33 -6.61 -14.06
C ALA A 111 -6.22 -5.46 -14.58
N THR A 112 -6.72 -5.58 -15.81
CA THR A 112 -7.62 -4.58 -16.43
C THR A 112 -8.94 -4.46 -15.67
N GLU A 113 -9.52 -5.59 -15.27
CA GLU A 113 -10.77 -5.64 -14.52
C GLU A 113 -10.62 -5.18 -13.06
N ALA A 114 -9.48 -5.47 -12.43
CA ALA A 114 -9.25 -5.20 -11.01
C ALA A 114 -9.12 -3.71 -10.70
N VAL A 115 -8.35 -2.95 -11.49
CA VAL A 115 -8.04 -1.53 -11.22
C VAL A 115 -9.29 -0.67 -10.97
N PRO A 116 -10.29 -0.59 -11.87
CA PRO A 116 -11.46 0.26 -11.64
C PRO A 116 -12.28 -0.20 -10.42
N ARG A 117 -12.33 -1.50 -10.16
CA ARG A 117 -13.02 -2.08 -9.00
C ARG A 117 -12.32 -1.68 -7.69
N ILE A 118 -10.99 -1.82 -7.62
CA ILE A 118 -10.16 -1.43 -6.47
C ILE A 118 -10.32 0.06 -6.17
N HIS A 119 -10.15 0.91 -7.19
CA HIS A 119 -10.27 2.36 -7.02
C HIS A 119 -11.69 2.75 -6.60
N SER A 120 -12.72 2.12 -7.15
CA SER A 120 -14.11 2.34 -6.73
C SER A 120 -14.34 2.00 -5.25
N VAL A 121 -13.76 0.92 -4.73
CA VAL A 121 -13.85 0.55 -3.31
C VAL A 121 -13.14 1.58 -2.43
N LEU A 122 -11.95 2.02 -2.83
CA LEU A 122 -11.18 3.02 -2.08
C LEU A 122 -11.86 4.41 -2.08
N CYS A 123 -12.55 4.79 -3.16
CA CYS A 123 -13.28 6.06 -3.24
C CYS A 123 -14.64 6.08 -2.52
N ARG A 124 -15.37 4.94 -2.44
CA ARG A 124 -16.77 4.90 -1.99
C ARG A 124 -17.05 5.43 -0.57
N ASN A 125 -16.10 5.32 0.36
CA ASN A 125 -16.30 5.81 1.74
C ASN A 125 -15.72 7.21 1.99
N ALA A 126 -15.05 7.82 1.00
CA ALA A 126 -14.73 9.25 1.06
C ALA A 126 -16.00 10.11 0.85
N GLN A 127 -17.01 9.56 0.15
CA GLN A 127 -18.22 10.28 -0.26
C GLN A 127 -19.42 10.12 0.68
N THR A 128 -19.40 9.17 1.63
CA THR A 128 -20.50 8.94 2.60
C THR A 128 -20.41 9.81 3.87
N ARG A 129 -19.51 10.80 3.90
CA ARG A 129 -19.50 11.85 4.92
C ARG A 129 -20.13 13.09 4.28
N GLU A 130 -21.43 13.28 4.53
CA GLU A 130 -22.27 14.33 3.95
C GLU A 130 -21.58 15.71 3.91
N PRO A 131 -21.71 16.47 2.80
CA PRO A 131 -21.53 17.91 2.81
C PRO A 131 -22.69 18.53 3.60
N HIS A 132 -22.39 19.06 4.78
CA HIS A 132 -23.37 19.83 5.55
C HIS A 132 -23.86 21.01 4.70
N GLU A 133 -25.18 21.12 4.61
CA GLU A 133 -26.00 22.12 3.94
C GLU A 133 -25.31 23.50 3.81
N ALA A 134 -24.98 23.89 2.57
CA ALA A 134 -24.92 25.28 2.15
C ALA A 134 -25.96 25.50 1.06
N ASP A 135 -27.18 25.58 1.58
CA ASP A 135 -28.33 26.39 1.19
C ASP A 135 -28.38 27.03 -0.20
N ALA A 136 -29.59 26.90 -0.72
CA ALA A 136 -30.11 27.55 -1.89
C ALA A 136 -30.13 29.08 -1.71
N ALA A 137 -29.38 29.80 -2.55
CA ALA A 137 -29.68 31.20 -2.84
C ALA A 137 -29.24 31.60 -4.24
N LYS A 138 -29.96 31.10 -5.26
CA LYS A 138 -30.14 31.86 -6.50
C LYS A 138 -31.26 32.87 -6.27
N LYS A 139 -30.94 34.15 -6.08
CA LYS A 139 -31.73 35.30 -6.59
C LYS A 139 -31.07 36.65 -6.28
N PHE A 140 -31.18 37.52 -7.29
CA PHE A 140 -31.06 38.98 -7.27
C PHE A 140 -29.66 39.63 -7.29
N VAL A 141 -29.27 40.06 -8.49
CA VAL A 141 -28.29 41.12 -8.75
C VAL A 141 -29.06 42.39 -9.13
N ALA A 142 -28.91 43.46 -8.36
CA ALA A 142 -28.68 44.84 -8.80
C ALA A 142 -29.00 45.84 -7.67
N THR A 143 -27.98 46.49 -7.10
CA THR A 143 -27.81 47.97 -7.09
C THR A 143 -26.55 48.39 -6.30
N ARG A 144 -25.72 49.16 -7.00
CA ARG A 144 -24.75 50.22 -6.65
C ARG A 144 -24.59 50.74 -5.20
N GLU A 145 -23.32 51.07 -4.90
CA GLU A 145 -22.75 52.29 -4.26
C GLU A 145 -22.04 52.23 -2.86
N THR A 146 -20.69 52.35 -2.93
CA THR A 146 -19.72 53.19 -2.15
C THR A 146 -19.43 52.98 -0.63
N PRO A 147 -18.22 53.41 -0.16
CA PRO A 147 -17.45 52.76 0.91
C PRO A 147 -17.42 53.53 2.25
N ASP A 148 -17.15 52.81 3.35
CA ASP A 148 -16.40 53.34 4.52
C ASP A 148 -15.96 52.18 5.47
N GLU A 149 -14.75 52.31 6.03
CA GLU A 149 -14.07 51.38 6.97
C GLU A 149 -14.58 51.49 8.44
N PRO A 150 -13.90 50.91 9.47
CA PRO A 150 -13.65 49.50 9.77
C PRO A 150 -14.22 49.14 11.17
N THR A 151 -14.47 47.86 11.47
CA THR A 151 -14.72 47.41 12.85
C THR A 151 -14.15 46.02 13.14
N GLU A 152 -13.64 45.89 14.36
CA GLU A 152 -12.77 44.86 14.91
C GLU A 152 -13.40 43.47 15.09
N GLY A 153 -12.55 42.44 15.13
CA GLY A 153 -12.73 41.30 16.03
C GLY A 153 -12.80 39.90 15.39
N PRO A 154 -12.11 38.89 15.93
CA PRO A 154 -11.72 37.68 15.21
C PRO A 154 -12.83 36.63 15.20
N THR A 155 -13.11 36.06 14.03
CA THR A 155 -13.70 34.72 13.93
C THR A 155 -12.70 33.83 13.22
N ASP A 156 -11.64 33.50 13.95
CA ASP A 156 -10.76 32.39 13.59
C ASP A 156 -11.55 31.09 13.86
N SER A 157 -12.55 30.84 13.01
CA SER A 157 -13.17 29.52 12.90
C SER A 157 -12.18 28.65 12.16
N ALA A 158 -11.16 28.20 12.90
CA ALA A 158 -10.40 27.01 12.56
C ALA A 158 -11.37 25.83 12.61
N ALA A 159 -12.23 25.74 11.59
CA ALA A 159 -12.93 24.53 11.23
C ALA A 159 -11.82 23.50 11.04
N GLY A 160 -11.65 22.64 12.05
CA GLY A 160 -10.60 21.65 12.08
C GLY A 160 -10.70 20.85 10.79
N MET A 161 -9.76 21.06 9.88
CA MET A 161 -9.66 20.25 8.68
C MET A 161 -9.39 18.83 9.16
N VAL A 162 -10.43 18.01 9.16
CA VAL A 162 -10.30 16.57 9.32
C VAL A 162 -9.50 16.11 8.11
N GLU A 163 -8.19 15.96 8.28
CA GLU A 163 -7.31 15.50 7.22
C GLU A 163 -7.83 14.18 6.67
N GLU A 164 -8.04 14.15 5.36
CA GLU A 164 -8.49 12.94 4.70
C GLU A 164 -7.41 11.85 4.75
N PRO A 165 -7.80 10.59 5.03
CA PRO A 165 -6.85 9.50 5.04
C PRO A 165 -6.20 9.31 3.67
N LEU A 166 -4.95 8.86 3.67
CA LEU A 166 -4.32 8.36 2.45
C LEU A 166 -5.09 7.13 1.97
N THR A 167 -5.58 7.13 0.74
CA THR A 167 -6.11 5.94 0.07
C THR A 167 -5.04 5.32 -0.82
N LEU A 168 -4.80 4.02 -0.67
CA LEU A 168 -3.69 3.31 -1.30
C LEU A 168 -4.13 1.98 -1.93
N ALA A 169 -3.88 1.82 -3.23
CA ALA A 169 -3.81 0.52 -3.87
C ALA A 169 -2.37 -0.02 -3.73
N LEU A 170 -2.19 -1.08 -2.94
CA LEU A 170 -0.89 -1.68 -2.67
C LEU A 170 -0.82 -3.07 -3.32
N HIS A 171 0.08 -3.19 -4.29
CA HIS A 171 0.23 -4.40 -5.10
C HIS A 171 1.55 -5.08 -4.76
N PHE A 172 1.51 -6.40 -4.57
CA PHE A 172 2.69 -7.23 -4.36
C PHE A 172 2.90 -8.18 -5.54
N GLY A 173 4.15 -8.29 -5.99
CA GLY A 173 4.59 -9.29 -6.96
C GLY A 173 5.86 -9.97 -6.49
N VAL A 174 6.08 -11.23 -6.87
CA VAL A 174 7.35 -11.91 -6.54
C VAL A 174 8.41 -11.56 -7.58
N SER A 175 9.61 -11.19 -7.12
CA SER A 175 10.82 -11.17 -7.93
C SER A 175 11.69 -12.38 -7.56
N THR A 176 11.65 -13.41 -8.40
CA THR A 176 12.23 -14.74 -8.11
C THR A 176 13.74 -14.75 -7.88
N HIS A 177 14.44 -13.73 -8.34
CA HIS A 177 15.89 -13.60 -8.22
C HIS A 177 16.32 -12.52 -7.23
N SER A 178 15.38 -11.81 -6.61
CA SER A 178 15.70 -10.78 -5.62
C SER A 178 16.00 -11.40 -4.27
N ASP A 179 16.91 -10.78 -3.52
CA ASP A 179 17.19 -11.04 -2.10
C ASP A 179 16.59 -9.96 -1.19
N ARG A 180 15.83 -9.02 -1.76
CA ARG A 180 15.33 -7.81 -1.09
C ARG A 180 13.97 -7.35 -1.63
N TRP A 181 13.33 -6.48 -0.87
CA TRP A 181 12.13 -5.75 -1.26
C TRP A 181 12.50 -4.62 -2.22
N GLN A 182 11.67 -4.40 -3.24
CA GLN A 182 11.86 -3.31 -4.19
C GLN A 182 10.56 -2.49 -4.23
N LEU A 183 10.64 -1.25 -3.75
CA LEU A 183 9.54 -0.29 -3.82
C LEU A 183 9.60 0.38 -5.19
N GLU A 184 8.63 0.10 -6.06
CA GLU A 184 8.65 0.60 -7.43
C GLU A 184 8.21 2.07 -7.47
N ALA A 185 9.11 2.97 -7.82
CA ALA A 185 8.86 4.40 -7.96
C ALA A 185 8.13 4.78 -9.25
N CYS A 186 8.09 3.87 -10.23
CA CYS A 186 7.70 4.15 -11.61
C CYS A 186 7.08 2.91 -12.26
N ALA A 187 6.16 3.12 -13.21
CA ALA A 187 5.71 2.11 -14.16
C ALA A 187 5.72 2.70 -15.58
N LYS A 188 6.04 1.88 -16.58
CA LYS A 188 6.19 2.30 -17.98
C LYS A 188 4.96 1.93 -18.79
N ASN A 189 4.55 2.81 -19.71
CA ASN A 189 3.51 2.54 -20.70
C ASN A 189 4.00 1.54 -21.76
N ASP A 190 4.32 0.33 -21.35
CA ASP A 190 4.93 -0.70 -22.20
C ASP A 190 4.49 -2.10 -21.76
N ALA A 191 3.63 -2.71 -22.57
CA ALA A 191 3.25 -4.10 -22.46
C ALA A 191 4.17 -4.94 -23.35
N ARG A 192 5.28 -5.43 -22.78
CA ARG A 192 6.30 -6.22 -23.48
C ARG A 192 6.59 -7.52 -22.74
N PHE A 193 5.66 -8.46 -22.84
CA PHE A 193 5.64 -9.63 -21.97
C PHE A 193 6.68 -10.67 -22.44
N PRO A 194 7.67 -11.04 -21.59
CA PRO A 194 8.73 -11.96 -21.99
C PRO A 194 8.19 -13.37 -22.29
N CYS A 195 7.07 -13.75 -21.68
CA CYS A 195 6.34 -15.00 -21.91
C CYS A 195 4.83 -14.76 -21.86
N PRO A 196 4.00 -15.69 -22.38
CA PRO A 196 2.54 -15.57 -22.28
C PRO A 196 2.09 -15.50 -20.82
N ASP A 197 1.05 -14.73 -20.57
CA ASP A 197 0.32 -14.74 -19.30
C ASP A 197 -0.58 -15.99 -19.17
N ASN A 198 -1.31 -16.14 -18.05
CA ASN A 198 -2.17 -17.31 -17.83
C ASN A 198 -3.32 -17.46 -18.84
N ARG A 199 -3.64 -16.42 -19.62
CA ARG A 199 -4.63 -16.46 -20.70
C ARG A 199 -4.01 -16.51 -22.09
N GLY A 200 -2.69 -16.70 -22.17
CA GLY A 200 -1.96 -16.79 -23.42
C GLY A 200 -1.63 -15.44 -24.06
N CYS A 201 -1.90 -14.32 -23.39
CA CYS A 201 -1.59 -12.99 -23.91
C CYS A 201 -0.08 -12.72 -23.82
N ARG A 202 0.52 -12.28 -24.93
CA ARG A 202 1.96 -11.97 -25.02
C ARG A 202 2.24 -10.77 -25.94
N PRO A 203 1.87 -9.55 -25.52
CA PRO A 203 2.15 -8.34 -26.29
C PRO A 203 3.67 -8.15 -26.44
N GLN A 204 4.10 -7.67 -27.61
CA GLN A 204 5.52 -7.60 -27.97
C GLN A 204 6.17 -6.22 -27.78
N ALA A 205 5.36 -5.15 -27.72
CA ALA A 205 5.74 -3.76 -27.39
C ALA A 205 4.51 -2.88 -27.69
N GLU A 206 3.46 -3.05 -26.88
CA GLU A 206 2.19 -2.34 -27.07
C GLU A 206 2.00 -1.31 -25.96
N VAL A 207 1.34 -0.19 -26.27
CA VAL A 207 0.96 0.77 -25.24
C VAL A 207 -0.10 0.16 -24.34
N ILE A 208 0.00 0.43 -23.04
CA ILE A 208 -1.03 0.06 -22.06
C ILE A 208 -2.18 1.09 -22.09
N SER A 209 -1.86 2.36 -22.40
CA SER A 209 -2.82 3.44 -22.63
C SER A 209 -2.48 4.19 -23.92
N ASP A 210 -3.46 4.27 -24.82
CA ASP A 210 -3.36 5.00 -26.10
C ASP A 210 -3.21 6.51 -25.92
N TYR A 211 -3.45 7.02 -24.71
CA TYR A 211 -3.34 8.45 -24.39
C TYR A 211 -1.91 8.89 -24.06
N MET A 212 -0.95 7.97 -23.96
CA MET A 212 0.45 8.29 -23.68
C MET A 212 1.39 7.56 -24.65
N PRO A 213 2.59 8.11 -24.94
CA PRO A 213 3.58 7.43 -25.75
C PRO A 213 4.03 6.08 -25.15
N LEU A 214 4.53 5.19 -25.99
CA LEU A 214 5.24 3.97 -25.56
C LEU A 214 6.39 4.36 -24.61
N GLU A 215 6.62 3.56 -23.57
CA GLU A 215 7.66 3.76 -22.54
C GLU A 215 7.50 5.02 -21.67
N ALA A 216 6.42 5.81 -21.82
CA ALA A 216 6.12 6.90 -20.90
C ALA A 216 6.02 6.39 -19.45
N CYS A 217 6.76 7.00 -18.52
CA CYS A 217 6.77 6.59 -17.11
C CYS A 217 5.77 7.42 -16.28
N LEU A 218 4.88 6.73 -15.57
CA LEU A 218 4.12 7.28 -14.47
C LEU A 218 4.84 7.00 -13.16
N ARG A 219 4.91 7.99 -12.27
CA ARG A 219 5.59 7.87 -10.97
C ARG A 219 4.61 7.75 -9.82
N SER A 220 5.00 7.01 -8.79
CA SER A 220 4.29 7.00 -7.51
C SER A 220 4.23 8.41 -6.94
N SER A 221 3.08 8.80 -6.40
CA SER A 221 2.93 10.03 -5.63
C SER A 221 3.54 9.93 -4.22
N LEU A 222 4.08 8.78 -3.85
CA LEU A 222 4.68 8.53 -2.54
C LEU A 222 6.17 8.90 -2.53
N CYS A 223 6.66 9.39 -1.39
CA CYS A 223 8.09 9.60 -1.14
C CYS A 223 8.69 8.29 -0.63
N LEU A 224 9.30 7.49 -1.51
CA LEU A 224 9.67 6.10 -1.22
C LEU A 224 11.07 5.96 -0.62
N GLU A 225 11.97 6.92 -0.85
CA GLU A 225 13.36 6.86 -0.38
C GLU A 225 13.43 6.76 1.15
N PRO A 226 12.70 7.58 1.93
CA PRO A 226 12.71 7.45 3.38
C PRO A 226 12.01 6.16 3.87
N VAL A 227 11.03 5.65 3.11
CA VAL A 227 10.35 4.39 3.42
C VAL A 227 11.30 3.20 3.25
N GLY A 228 12.00 3.13 2.11
CA GLY A 228 12.98 2.08 1.84
C GLY A 228 14.18 2.13 2.81
N ALA A 229 14.61 3.35 3.18
CA ALA A 229 15.65 3.53 4.19
C ALA A 229 15.21 3.06 5.59
N ASP A 230 13.98 3.37 6.01
CA ASP A 230 13.45 2.88 7.30
C ASP A 230 13.35 1.36 7.31
N LEU A 231 12.80 0.73 6.27
CA LEU A 231 12.73 -0.73 6.16
C LEU A 231 14.12 -1.37 6.26
N SER A 232 15.10 -0.86 5.50
CA SER A 232 16.48 -1.35 5.54
C SER A 232 17.13 -1.18 6.91
N HIS A 233 16.99 -0.01 7.55
CA HIS A 233 17.52 0.22 8.90
C HIS A 233 16.89 -0.69 9.96
N ASN A 234 15.67 -1.19 9.72
CA ASN A 234 14.96 -2.08 10.63
C ASN A 234 15.09 -3.56 10.25
N GLY A 235 16.13 -3.91 9.47
CA GLY A 235 16.49 -5.30 9.19
C GLY A 235 15.69 -5.94 8.05
N PHE A 236 14.96 -5.15 7.25
CA PHE A 236 14.28 -5.62 6.05
C PHE A 236 15.02 -5.11 4.81
N PRO A 237 15.86 -5.92 4.13
CA PRO A 237 16.58 -5.50 2.93
C PRO A 237 15.60 -4.88 1.92
N CYS A 238 15.78 -3.60 1.60
CA CYS A 238 14.83 -2.86 0.77
C CYS A 238 15.54 -1.76 -0.05
N ASN A 239 15.15 -1.59 -1.30
CA ASN A 239 15.54 -0.43 -2.11
C ASN A 239 14.32 0.17 -2.83
N VAL A 240 14.50 1.39 -3.33
CA VAL A 240 13.60 1.97 -4.34
C VAL A 240 14.10 1.52 -5.71
N SER A 241 13.17 1.14 -6.59
CA SER A 241 13.42 0.70 -7.96
C SER A 241 12.66 1.61 -8.93
N ASP A 242 13.23 1.90 -10.09
CA ASP A 242 12.57 2.63 -11.18
C ASP A 242 12.09 1.70 -12.31
N ASP A 243 12.14 0.38 -12.09
CA ASP A 243 11.78 -0.63 -13.07
C ASP A 243 10.87 -1.71 -12.47
N ALA A 244 9.57 -1.54 -12.64
CA ALA A 244 8.57 -2.56 -12.30
C ALA A 244 8.54 -3.77 -13.27
N GLY A 245 9.54 -3.86 -14.15
CA GLY A 245 9.65 -4.86 -15.22
C GLY A 245 8.76 -4.55 -16.43
N CYS A 246 8.55 -5.54 -17.27
CA CYS A 246 7.75 -5.44 -18.50
C CYS A 246 6.66 -6.52 -18.61
N PHE A 247 6.26 -7.11 -17.48
CA PHE A 247 5.22 -8.15 -17.43
C PHE A 247 3.94 -7.65 -16.74
N VAL A 248 3.07 -8.56 -16.28
CA VAL A 248 1.77 -8.24 -15.65
C VAL A 248 1.93 -7.31 -14.43
N CYS A 249 3.05 -7.36 -13.71
CA CYS A 249 3.38 -6.44 -12.61
C CYS A 249 3.38 -4.97 -13.06
N ASN A 250 4.18 -4.64 -14.09
CA ASN A 250 4.23 -3.30 -14.67
C ASN A 250 2.88 -2.91 -15.28
N PHE A 251 2.21 -3.86 -15.96
CA PHE A 251 0.91 -3.62 -16.56
C PHE A 251 -0.15 -3.19 -15.53
N LEU A 252 -0.26 -3.93 -14.43
CA LEU A 252 -1.14 -3.59 -13.30
C LEU A 252 -0.74 -2.25 -12.69
N TYR A 253 0.55 -2.07 -12.40
CA TYR A 253 1.02 -0.87 -11.70
C TYR A 253 0.78 0.39 -12.52
N PHE A 254 1.10 0.35 -13.81
CA PHE A 254 0.84 1.46 -14.72
C PHE A 254 -0.64 1.82 -14.78
N LYS A 255 -1.54 0.83 -14.93
CA LYS A 255 -2.98 1.08 -14.93
C LYS A 255 -3.46 1.68 -13.61
N SER A 256 -2.94 1.21 -12.48
CA SER A 256 -3.29 1.73 -11.15
C SER A 256 -2.81 3.18 -10.97
N LEU A 257 -1.58 3.50 -11.38
CA LEU A 257 -1.06 4.87 -11.37
C LEU A 257 -1.88 5.80 -12.28
N TYR A 258 -2.22 5.34 -13.48
CA TYR A 258 -3.02 6.10 -14.45
C TYR A 258 -4.42 6.39 -13.90
N GLU A 259 -5.11 5.38 -13.36
CA GLU A 259 -6.41 5.55 -12.72
C GLU A 259 -6.33 6.43 -11.46
N GLY A 260 -5.20 6.38 -10.75
CA GLY A 260 -4.87 7.22 -9.59
C GLY A 260 -4.88 8.71 -9.90
N GLN A 261 -4.48 9.12 -11.10
CA GLN A 261 -4.50 10.53 -11.52
C GLN A 261 -5.90 11.13 -11.50
N ARG A 262 -6.93 10.33 -11.79
CA ARG A 262 -8.33 10.75 -11.81
C ARG A 262 -9.04 10.53 -10.46
N SER A 263 -8.75 9.42 -9.81
CA SER A 263 -9.42 8.99 -8.57
C SER A 263 -8.82 9.58 -7.30
N GLY A 264 -7.59 10.10 -7.35
CA GLY A 264 -6.84 10.59 -6.18
C GLY A 264 -6.23 9.49 -5.31
N VAL A 265 -6.48 8.22 -5.65
CA VAL A 265 -5.93 7.03 -4.98
C VAL A 265 -4.45 6.90 -5.30
N ALA A 266 -3.60 6.85 -4.27
CA ALA A 266 -2.19 6.54 -4.44
C ALA A 266 -2.03 5.07 -4.84
N SER A 267 -1.01 4.76 -5.63
CA SER A 267 -0.66 3.38 -5.99
C SER A 267 0.80 3.12 -5.68
N LEU A 268 1.08 1.90 -5.19
CA LEU A 268 2.43 1.41 -4.98
C LEU A 268 2.49 -0.06 -5.39
N PHE A 269 3.52 -0.41 -6.17
CA PHE A 269 3.88 -1.79 -6.42
C PHE A 269 5.15 -2.13 -5.63
N VAL A 270 5.17 -3.31 -5.04
CA VAL A 270 6.31 -3.83 -4.27
C VAL A 270 6.67 -5.21 -4.80
N HIS A 271 7.87 -5.34 -5.36
CA HIS A 271 8.43 -6.67 -5.60
C HIS A 271 9.02 -7.22 -4.31
N ILE A 272 8.61 -8.42 -3.95
CA ILE A 272 9.11 -9.16 -2.78
C ILE A 272 9.97 -10.34 -3.24
N PRO A 273 10.98 -10.73 -2.45
CA PRO A 273 11.80 -11.89 -2.77
C PRO A 273 11.03 -13.20 -2.48
N PRO A 274 11.49 -14.35 -2.99
CA PRO A 274 10.92 -15.64 -2.64
C PRO A 274 11.12 -15.96 -1.15
N PHE A 275 10.30 -16.86 -0.60
CA PHE A 275 10.41 -17.28 0.80
C PHE A 275 11.71 -18.01 1.14
N SER A 276 12.41 -18.54 0.14
CA SER A 276 13.76 -19.09 0.29
C SER A 276 14.82 -18.02 0.56
N ALA A 277 14.56 -16.76 0.21
CA ALA A 277 15.47 -15.63 0.46
C ALA A 277 15.07 -14.84 1.71
N ILE A 278 13.79 -14.53 1.88
CA ILE A 278 13.25 -13.90 3.09
C ILE A 278 11.99 -14.64 3.52
N SER A 279 11.98 -15.17 4.75
CA SER A 279 10.85 -15.97 5.25
C SER A 279 9.53 -15.20 5.28
N LEU A 280 8.40 -15.93 5.20
CA LEU A 280 7.06 -15.35 5.31
C LEU A 280 6.90 -14.47 6.57
N GLN A 281 7.43 -14.89 7.71
CA GLN A 281 7.35 -14.13 8.96
C GLN A 281 8.07 -12.77 8.85
N GLN A 282 9.27 -12.75 8.27
CA GLN A 282 10.01 -11.52 8.04
C GLN A 282 9.31 -10.61 7.02
N GLN A 283 8.77 -11.19 5.95
CA GLN A 283 8.02 -10.43 4.94
C GLN A 283 6.72 -9.83 5.51
N LEU A 284 6.00 -10.57 6.35
CA LEU A 284 4.80 -10.07 7.04
C LEU A 284 5.15 -8.91 7.99
N ALA A 285 6.23 -9.03 8.75
CA ALA A 285 6.71 -7.94 9.62
C ALA A 285 7.11 -6.70 8.81
N ALA A 286 7.80 -6.88 7.68
CA ALA A 286 8.14 -5.79 6.75
C ALA A 286 6.89 -5.12 6.18
N ALA A 287 5.88 -5.89 5.77
CA ALA A 287 4.63 -5.37 5.22
C ALA A 287 3.84 -4.54 6.25
N LEU A 288 3.74 -5.03 7.49
CA LEU A 288 3.09 -4.30 8.58
C LEU A 288 3.83 -2.99 8.90
N ARG A 289 5.17 -3.03 8.90
CA ARG A 289 6.00 -1.82 9.07
C ARG A 289 5.80 -0.83 7.92
N LEU A 290 5.77 -1.31 6.67
CA LEU A 290 5.47 -0.48 5.49
C LEU A 290 4.13 0.24 5.64
N LEU A 291 3.06 -0.48 5.99
CA LEU A 291 1.74 0.13 6.21
C LEU A 291 1.76 1.15 7.36
N ALA A 292 2.42 0.84 8.47
CA ALA A 292 2.55 1.76 9.60
C ALA A 292 3.31 3.05 9.23
N LEU A 293 4.35 2.96 8.38
CA LEU A 293 5.05 4.12 7.86
C LEU A 293 4.16 4.95 6.95
N LEU A 294 3.47 4.32 6.00
CA LEU A 294 2.58 5.02 5.06
C LEU A 294 1.36 5.65 5.74
N ALA A 295 0.96 5.16 6.92
CA ALA A 295 -0.07 5.78 7.76
C ALA A 295 0.42 7.03 8.53
N ARG A 296 1.72 7.31 8.53
CA ARG A 296 2.27 8.56 9.10
C ARG A 296 2.16 9.70 8.08
N LYS A 297 2.02 10.93 8.58
CA LYS A 297 2.02 12.12 7.73
C LYS A 297 3.37 12.30 7.04
N GLY A 298 3.37 12.87 5.83
CA GLY A 298 4.59 13.35 5.16
C GLY A 298 5.13 12.48 4.02
N PHE A 299 4.44 11.41 3.63
CA PHE A 299 4.89 10.52 2.54
C PHE A 299 4.28 10.83 1.17
N ARG A 300 3.62 11.97 0.97
CA ARG A 300 3.17 12.42 -0.36
C ARG A 300 4.18 13.40 -0.93
N GLN A 301 4.56 13.21 -2.19
CA GLN A 301 5.30 14.23 -2.93
C GLN A 301 4.37 15.43 -3.17
N SER A 302 4.87 16.65 -2.96
CA SER A 302 4.17 17.83 -3.45
C SER A 302 4.15 17.75 -4.98
N ILE A 303 2.97 17.88 -5.59
CA ILE A 303 2.84 17.92 -7.05
C ILE A 303 3.39 19.28 -7.52
N GLY A 304 4.71 19.37 -7.61
CA GLY A 304 5.42 20.46 -8.28
C GLY A 304 5.64 20.05 -9.73
N GLY A 305 4.88 20.64 -10.65
CA GLY A 305 5.02 20.40 -12.08
C GLY A 305 6.45 20.65 -12.55
N ARG A 306 7.15 19.58 -12.93
CA ARG A 306 8.21 19.64 -13.92
C ARG A 306 7.73 18.88 -15.14
N SER A 307 7.29 19.64 -16.12
CA SER A 307 7.03 19.19 -17.48
C SER A 307 8.23 18.39 -17.99
N GLN A 308 7.95 17.19 -18.48
CA GLN A 308 8.84 16.37 -19.29
C GLN A 308 9.05 17.10 -20.63
N GLU A 309 10.16 17.82 -20.81
CA GLU A 309 10.53 18.33 -22.14
C GLU A 309 12.04 18.45 -22.40
N GLU A 310 12.91 17.87 -21.56
CA GLU A 310 14.38 18.01 -21.71
C GLU A 310 15.14 16.69 -21.97
N THR A 311 14.66 15.82 -22.87
CA THR A 311 15.48 14.66 -23.29
C THR A 311 15.49 14.37 -24.79
N LEU A 312 15.15 15.33 -25.65
CA LEU A 312 15.26 15.13 -27.11
C LEU A 312 16.34 15.98 -27.82
N GLU A 313 17.16 16.75 -27.11
CA GLU A 313 18.11 17.68 -27.75
C GLU A 313 19.61 17.34 -27.59
N LYS A 314 19.97 16.08 -27.33
CA LYS A 314 21.39 15.64 -27.29
C LYS A 314 21.78 14.53 -28.26
N GLN A 315 21.11 14.43 -29.41
CA GLN A 315 21.56 13.59 -30.54
C GLN A 315 21.66 14.33 -31.88
N LYS A 316 21.93 15.64 -31.84
CA LYS A 316 22.46 16.38 -32.99
C LYS A 316 23.65 17.21 -32.54
N LEU A 317 24.78 16.55 -32.32
CA LEU A 317 26.11 17.15 -32.50
C LEU A 317 27.07 16.06 -32.99
#